data_AF-A0A238J7D0-F1
#
_entry.id   AF-A0A238J7D0-F1
#
_cell.length_a   1.000
_cell.length_b   1.000
_cell.length_c   1.000
_cell.angle_alpha   90.00
_cell.angle_beta   90.00
_cell.angle_gamma   90.00
#
_symmetry.space_group_name_H-M   'P 1'
#
loop_
_entity.id
_entity.type
_entity.pdbx_description
1 polymer ?
#
loop_
_entity_poly.entity_id
_entity_poly.type
_entity_poly.pdbx_seq_one_letter_code
_entity_poly.pdbx_strand_id
1 'polypeptide(L)'
;MIQIGDTSYSLQDPVVVMVLAVGFVLLLMLVLLITSLRRAGQTAQTAEMLAHALGDMSARVDHLANGQGQLEGSLNSVAHQQTQSATQMTVLMEQRLGEVQLRLHEDLSKVQRNTGENLAHMQQSLADNMAAQQLKLSETLGQNQVRLQENMADLQMKTARNLTDLQEKMNVALSGSAKNTATSLSALQERLQTIDKAQENITKLSGDVLTLQDILSNKQTRGAFGEIQLTDIVSKALPKDSYTLQATLSNGKRADCLIHLPNPPGPIVVDAKFPLEGYEALRNSTTDAQVVEAARQLKTSVRKHIKDISEKYILDGETADGALMFLPSEAIYAELHANFPDLVREGFAARVWIVSPTTCMATLNTMRAILKDARMREQAGAIRKELSMLSQDVERLGTRVGNLDRHFGQAAKDIEEIKISSDKAGKRARRLDNFDFEELAQDGTGNVVALPDKS
;
A
#
# COMPACT_ATOMS: atom_id res chain seq x y z
N MET A 1 -112.05 -18.50 -57.77
CA MET A 1 -113.37 -18.81 -57.19
C MET A 1 -113.08 -19.49 -55.86
N ILE A 2 -113.62 -18.99 -54.75
CA ILE A 2 -113.41 -19.62 -53.44
C ILE A 2 -114.64 -20.47 -53.16
N GLN A 3 -114.46 -21.75 -52.85
CA GLN A 3 -115.56 -22.69 -52.60
C GLN A 3 -115.55 -23.02 -51.11
N ILE A 4 -116.63 -22.67 -50.41
CA ILE A 4 -116.79 -22.96 -48.97
C ILE A 4 -118.10 -23.75 -48.85
N GLY A 5 -117.98 -25.06 -48.63
CA GLY A 5 -119.09 -25.99 -48.69
C GLY A 5 -119.77 -26.00 -50.08
N ASP A 6 -121.10 -26.10 -50.10
CA ASP A 6 -121.91 -26.13 -51.33
C ASP A 6 -122.19 -24.75 -51.96
N THR A 7 -121.53 -23.69 -51.48
CA THR A 7 -121.69 -22.33 -52.04
C THR A 7 -120.41 -21.84 -52.71
N SER A 8 -120.53 -21.42 -53.97
CA SER A 8 -119.42 -20.85 -54.76
C SER A 8 -119.47 -19.32 -54.69
N TYR A 9 -118.46 -18.70 -54.08
CA TYR A 9 -118.31 -17.25 -54.10
C TYR A 9 -117.43 -16.84 -55.27
N SER A 10 -118.01 -16.07 -56.20
CA SER A 10 -117.25 -15.45 -57.28
C SER A 10 -116.45 -14.26 -56.73
N LEU A 11 -115.18 -14.17 -57.12
CA LEU A 11 -114.31 -13.04 -56.77
C LEU A 11 -114.73 -11.73 -57.47
N GLN A 12 -115.69 -11.79 -58.38
CA GLN A 12 -116.29 -10.63 -59.04
C GLN A 12 -117.52 -10.09 -58.28
N ASP A 13 -117.94 -10.74 -57.19
CA ASP A 13 -119.03 -10.25 -56.34
C ASP A 13 -118.53 -9.09 -55.45
N PRO A 14 -119.09 -7.86 -55.60
CA PRO A 14 -118.63 -6.68 -54.86
C PRO A 14 -118.72 -6.85 -53.33
N VAL A 15 -119.63 -7.70 -52.83
CA VAL A 15 -119.77 -7.92 -51.38
C VAL A 15 -118.58 -8.70 -50.82
N VAL A 16 -118.10 -9.72 -51.54
CA VAL A 16 -116.96 -10.55 -51.11
C VAL A 16 -115.67 -9.73 -51.09
N VAL A 17 -115.47 -8.85 -52.07
CA VAL A 17 -114.31 -7.94 -52.11
C VAL A 17 -114.35 -6.95 -50.94
N MET A 18 -115.52 -6.42 -50.59
CA MET A 18 -115.65 -5.49 -49.45
C MET A 18 -115.31 -6.17 -48.12
N VAL A 19 -115.78 -7.40 -47.88
CA VAL A 19 -115.47 -8.14 -46.65
C VAL A 19 -113.97 -8.44 -46.54
N LEU A 20 -113.31 -8.84 -47.64
CA LEU A 20 -111.87 -9.05 -47.64
C LEU A 20 -111.09 -7.75 -47.40
N ALA A 21 -111.53 -6.63 -47.98
CA ALA A 21 -110.91 -5.32 -47.75
C ALA A 21 -111.04 -4.88 -46.28
N VAL A 22 -112.21 -5.04 -45.67
CA VAL A 22 -112.44 -4.73 -44.25
C VAL A 22 -111.60 -5.65 -43.35
N GLY A 23 -111.54 -6.94 -43.66
CA GLY A 23 -110.70 -7.89 -42.94
C GLY A 23 -109.21 -7.53 -43.01
N PHE A 24 -108.74 -7.09 -44.18
CA PHE A 24 -107.36 -6.63 -44.36
C PHE A 24 -107.08 -5.36 -43.55
N VAL A 25 -107.98 -4.37 -43.57
CA VAL A 25 -107.83 -3.13 -42.78
C VAL A 25 -107.80 -3.41 -41.28
N LEU A 26 -108.68 -4.30 -40.78
CA LEU A 26 -108.69 -4.70 -39.37
C LEU A 26 -107.40 -5.42 -38.97
N LEU A 27 -106.89 -6.31 -39.83
CA LEU A 27 -105.63 -7.00 -39.58
C LEU A 27 -104.45 -6.02 -39.57
N LEU A 28 -104.46 -5.02 -40.46
CA LEU A 28 -103.44 -3.96 -40.51
C LEU A 28 -103.48 -3.07 -39.25
N MET A 29 -104.68 -2.70 -38.79
CA MET A 29 -104.85 -1.98 -37.51
C MET A 29 -104.35 -2.80 -36.31
N LEU A 30 -104.65 -4.11 -36.27
CA LEU A 30 -104.18 -4.98 -35.20
C LEU A 30 -102.65 -5.08 -35.18
N VAL A 31 -102.03 -5.24 -36.35
CA VAL A 31 -100.56 -5.27 -36.49
C VAL A 31 -99.96 -3.92 -36.06
N LEU A 32 -100.54 -2.80 -36.47
CA LEU A 32 -100.08 -1.47 -36.04
C LEU A 32 -100.21 -1.27 -34.52
N LEU A 33 -101.30 -1.72 -33.90
CA LEU A 33 -101.48 -1.65 -32.44
C LEU A 33 -100.46 -2.51 -31.69
N ILE A 34 -100.20 -3.73 -32.17
CA ILE A 34 -99.19 -4.62 -31.55
C ILE A 34 -97.78 -4.02 -31.69
N THR A 35 -97.47 -3.42 -32.84
CA THR A 35 -96.16 -2.78 -33.04
C THR A 35 -96.00 -1.50 -32.21
N SER A 36 -97.05 -0.71 -32.01
CA SER A 36 -96.98 0.49 -31.16
C SER A 36 -96.81 0.13 -29.68
N LEU A 37 -97.52 -0.88 -29.19
CA LEU A 37 -97.38 -1.39 -27.83
C LEU A 37 -96.00 -2.02 -27.58
N ARG A 38 -95.44 -2.74 -28.56
CA ARG A 38 -94.07 -3.27 -28.45
C ARG A 38 -93.00 -2.18 -28.45
N ARG A 39 -93.17 -1.12 -29.25
CA ARG A 39 -92.23 0.02 -29.28
C ARG A 39 -92.24 0.81 -27.98
N ALA A 40 -93.40 1.02 -27.37
CA ALA A 40 -93.51 1.68 -26.07
C ALA A 40 -92.77 0.91 -24.96
N GLY A 41 -92.79 -0.43 -24.99
CA GLY A 41 -92.04 -1.27 -24.05
C GLY A 41 -90.51 -1.21 -24.23
N GLN A 42 -90.02 -1.06 -25.46
CA GLN A 42 -88.58 -0.98 -25.74
C GLN A 42 -87.97 0.37 -25.33
N THR A 43 -88.73 1.47 -25.43
CA THR A 43 -88.26 2.80 -25.01
C THR A 43 -88.12 2.96 -23.49
N ALA A 44 -88.90 2.21 -22.70
CA ALA A 44 -88.77 2.22 -21.24
C ALA A 44 -87.45 1.58 -20.77
N GLN A 45 -87.02 0.48 -21.40
CA GLN A 45 -85.77 -0.21 -21.05
C GLN A 45 -84.53 0.60 -21.40
N THR A 46 -84.54 1.38 -22.49
CA THR A 46 -83.40 2.24 -22.86
C THR A 46 -83.25 3.45 -21.96
N ALA A 47 -84.35 3.98 -21.42
CA ALA A 47 -84.30 5.11 -20.47
C ALA A 47 -83.72 4.68 -19.11
N GLU A 48 -84.05 3.47 -18.65
CA GLU A 48 -83.57 2.92 -17.38
C GLU A 48 -82.05 2.62 -17.44
N MET A 49 -81.56 2.09 -18.57
CA MET A 49 -80.12 1.88 -18.79
C MET A 49 -79.31 3.20 -18.79
N LEU A 50 -79.85 4.27 -19.39
CA LEU A 50 -79.21 5.58 -19.41
C LEU A 50 -79.18 6.24 -18.02
N ALA A 51 -80.25 6.06 -17.23
CA ALA A 51 -80.30 6.55 -15.86
C ALA A 51 -79.23 5.87 -14.97
N HIS A 52 -79.07 4.55 -15.10
CA HIS A 52 -78.01 3.82 -14.39
C HIS A 52 -76.61 4.21 -14.87
N ALA A 53 -76.40 4.37 -16.18
CA ALA A 53 -75.10 4.79 -16.72
C ALA A 53 -74.70 6.20 -16.24
N LEU A 54 -75.64 7.14 -16.16
CA LEU A 54 -75.39 8.48 -15.61
C LEU A 54 -75.14 8.46 -14.10
N GLY A 55 -75.85 7.59 -13.36
CA GLY A 55 -75.60 7.38 -11.93
C GLY A 55 -74.20 6.86 -11.63
N ASP A 56 -73.76 5.84 -12.36
CA ASP A 56 -72.40 5.28 -12.21
C ASP A 56 -71.32 6.29 -12.62
N MET A 57 -71.59 7.09 -13.66
CA MET A 57 -70.65 8.12 -14.09
C MET A 57 -70.54 9.25 -13.06
N SER A 58 -71.66 9.67 -12.44
CA SER A 58 -71.65 10.65 -11.35
C SER A 58 -70.87 10.14 -10.15
N ALA A 59 -71.08 8.89 -9.74
CA ALA A 59 -70.34 8.29 -8.63
C ALA A 59 -68.82 8.21 -8.90
N ARG A 60 -68.42 7.92 -10.14
CA ARG A 60 -67.00 7.92 -10.53
C ARG A 60 -66.40 9.32 -10.53
N VAL A 61 -67.14 10.33 -10.97
CA VAL A 61 -66.70 11.74 -10.94
C VAL A 61 -66.53 12.22 -9.49
N ASP A 62 -67.45 11.88 -8.60
CA ASP A 62 -67.32 12.21 -7.17
C ASP A 62 -66.12 11.51 -6.52
N HIS A 63 -65.86 10.25 -6.89
CA HIS A 63 -64.71 9.51 -6.37
C HIS A 63 -63.37 10.08 -6.89
N LEU A 64 -63.34 10.57 -8.13
CA LEU A 64 -62.19 11.27 -8.71
C LEU A 64 -61.99 12.64 -8.06
N ALA A 65 -63.06 13.41 -7.84
CA ALA A 65 -63.00 14.70 -7.16
C ALA A 65 -62.47 14.57 -5.72
N ASN A 66 -62.98 13.58 -4.97
CA ASN A 66 -62.49 13.28 -3.62
C ASN A 66 -61.06 12.76 -3.61
N GLY A 67 -60.67 11.93 -4.59
CA GLY A 67 -59.30 11.45 -4.75
C GLY A 67 -58.32 12.59 -5.07
N GLN A 68 -58.72 13.54 -5.91
CA GLN A 68 -57.91 14.70 -6.28
C GLN A 68 -57.72 15.66 -5.10
N GLY A 69 -58.76 15.87 -4.28
CA GLY A 69 -58.64 16.65 -3.04
C GLY A 69 -57.72 16.00 -2.00
N GLN A 70 -57.76 14.67 -1.84
CA GLN A 70 -56.81 13.96 -0.97
C GLN A 70 -55.38 14.01 -1.50
N LEU A 71 -55.20 13.89 -2.82
CA LEU A 71 -53.88 14.02 -3.45
C LEU A 71 -53.31 15.42 -3.24
N GLU A 72 -54.09 16.47 -3.44
CA GLU A 72 -53.66 17.85 -3.21
C GLU A 72 -53.31 18.12 -1.73
N GLY A 73 -54.09 17.58 -0.80
CA GLY A 73 -53.80 17.62 0.63
C GLY A 73 -52.51 16.85 0.99
N SER A 74 -52.30 15.67 0.42
CA SER A 74 -51.10 14.86 0.66
C SER A 74 -49.85 15.45 0.00
N LEU A 75 -49.97 16.09 -1.16
CA LEU A 75 -48.87 16.78 -1.83
C LEU A 75 -48.48 18.02 -1.05
N ASN A 76 -49.45 18.79 -0.53
CA ASN A 76 -49.15 19.91 0.34
C ASN A 76 -48.53 19.47 1.68
N SER A 77 -48.99 18.37 2.28
CA SER A 77 -48.40 17.88 3.53
C SER A 77 -46.98 17.33 3.32
N VAL A 78 -46.73 16.60 2.22
CA VAL A 78 -45.40 16.11 1.85
C VAL A 78 -44.47 17.27 1.50
N ALA A 79 -44.95 18.28 0.77
CA ALA A 79 -44.16 19.48 0.49
C ALA A 79 -43.79 20.23 1.78
N HIS A 80 -44.73 20.45 2.70
CA HIS A 80 -44.45 21.08 3.99
C HIS A 80 -43.50 20.23 4.85
N GLN A 81 -43.67 18.91 4.87
CA GLN A 81 -42.80 18.00 5.61
C GLN A 81 -41.38 17.97 5.00
N GLN A 82 -41.26 18.04 3.67
CA GLN A 82 -39.97 18.08 2.99
C GLN A 82 -39.27 19.41 3.18
N THR A 83 -39.99 20.54 3.15
CA THR A 83 -39.42 21.85 3.48
C THR A 83 -38.96 21.89 4.94
N GLN A 84 -39.76 21.38 5.88
CA GLN A 84 -39.38 21.36 7.30
C GLN A 84 -38.18 20.44 7.57
N SER A 85 -38.12 19.27 6.91
CA SER A 85 -36.96 18.38 6.98
C SER A 85 -35.72 19.01 6.35
N ALA A 86 -35.87 19.71 5.22
CA ALA A 86 -34.78 20.44 4.58
C ALA A 86 -34.25 21.55 5.51
N THR A 87 -35.12 22.33 6.15
CA THR A 87 -34.69 23.38 7.10
C THR A 87 -33.97 22.78 8.31
N GLN A 88 -34.46 21.67 8.87
CA GLN A 88 -33.78 20.95 9.95
C GLN A 88 -32.40 20.42 9.51
N MET A 89 -32.30 19.90 8.29
CA MET A 89 -31.03 19.44 7.72
C MET A 89 -30.04 20.60 7.55
N THR A 90 -30.50 21.77 7.09
CA THR A 90 -29.65 22.96 6.93
C THR A 90 -29.12 23.45 8.29
N VAL A 91 -29.98 23.54 9.31
CA VAL A 91 -29.57 23.95 10.67
C VAL A 91 -28.59 22.93 11.28
N LEU A 92 -28.83 21.63 11.09
CA LEU A 92 -27.92 20.59 11.55
C LEU A 92 -26.57 20.64 10.79
N MET A 93 -26.59 20.92 9.49
CA MET A 93 -25.37 21.12 8.69
C MET A 93 -24.58 22.33 9.17
N GLU A 94 -25.23 23.46 9.46
CA GLU A 94 -24.55 24.65 10.01
C GLU A 94 -23.92 24.36 11.37
N GLN A 95 -24.63 23.65 12.26
CA GLN A 95 -24.07 23.22 13.55
C GLN A 95 -22.88 22.27 13.38
N ARG A 96 -22.99 21.28 12.49
CA ARG A 96 -21.90 20.34 12.17
C ARG A 96 -20.70 21.07 11.56
N LEU A 97 -20.92 22.02 10.66
CA LEU A 97 -19.85 22.81 10.03
C LEU A 97 -19.14 23.68 11.07
N GLY A 98 -19.88 24.31 11.99
CA GLY A 98 -19.29 25.07 13.10
C GLY A 98 -18.46 24.19 14.04
N GLU A 99 -18.96 23.00 14.38
CA GLU A 99 -18.24 22.03 15.22
C GLU A 99 -16.99 21.50 14.53
N VAL A 100 -17.07 21.18 13.23
CA VAL A 100 -15.92 20.75 12.43
C VAL A 100 -14.88 21.87 12.31
N GLN A 101 -15.30 23.12 12.10
CA GLN A 101 -14.39 24.26 12.01
C GLN A 101 -13.65 24.51 13.32
N LEU A 102 -14.33 24.39 14.46
CA LEU A 102 -13.72 24.50 15.79
C LEU A 102 -12.72 23.36 16.05
N ARG A 103 -13.10 22.11 15.74
CA ARG A 103 -12.21 20.95 15.88
C ARG A 103 -10.97 21.05 14.99
N LEU A 104 -11.14 21.48 13.74
CA LEU A 104 -10.02 21.70 12.82
C LEU A 104 -9.07 22.79 13.33
N HIS A 105 -9.60 23.89 13.90
CA HIS A 105 -8.78 24.94 14.46
C HIS A 105 -8.00 24.46 15.70
N GLU A 106 -8.65 23.69 16.56
CA GLU A 106 -8.02 23.09 17.74
C GLU A 106 -6.92 22.09 17.33
N ASP A 107 -7.20 21.20 16.39
CA ASP A 107 -6.24 20.21 15.90
C ASP A 107 -5.06 20.88 15.18
N LEU A 108 -5.31 21.90 14.37
CA LEU A 108 -4.24 22.67 13.73
C LEU A 108 -3.33 23.34 14.77
N SER A 109 -3.91 23.88 15.86
CA SER A 109 -3.13 24.47 16.95
C SER A 109 -2.30 23.43 17.72
N LYS A 110 -2.83 22.22 17.92
CA LYS A 110 -2.10 21.11 18.54
C LYS A 110 -0.96 20.63 17.64
N VAL A 111 -1.20 20.51 16.34
CA VAL A 111 -0.18 20.15 15.36
C VAL A 111 0.91 21.21 15.30
N GLN A 112 0.58 22.51 15.30
CA GLN A 112 1.57 23.59 15.33
C GLN A 112 2.41 23.59 16.62
N ARG A 113 1.81 23.35 17.79
CA ARG A 113 2.55 23.23 19.05
C ARG A 113 3.47 22.01 19.06
N ASN A 114 2.94 20.85 18.67
CA ASN A 114 3.73 19.61 18.62
C ASN A 114 4.87 19.70 17.58
N THR A 115 4.64 20.33 16.43
CA THR A 115 5.71 20.56 15.43
C THR A 115 6.74 21.56 15.93
N GLY A 116 6.33 22.61 16.65
CA GLY A 116 7.26 23.56 17.29
C GLY A 116 8.13 22.91 18.36
N GLU A 117 7.53 22.10 19.25
CA GLU A 117 8.25 21.37 20.30
C GLU A 117 9.19 20.31 19.72
N ASN A 118 8.76 19.56 18.70
CA ASN A 118 9.61 18.61 18.00
C ASN A 118 10.77 19.30 17.28
N LEU A 119 10.54 20.48 16.69
CA LEU A 119 11.59 21.24 16.01
C LEU A 119 12.60 21.81 17.03
N ALA A 120 12.13 22.24 18.20
CA ALA A 120 12.99 22.67 19.31
C ALA A 120 13.85 21.51 19.85
N HIS A 121 13.24 20.34 20.09
CA HIS A 121 13.98 19.14 20.48
C HIS A 121 14.98 18.69 19.41
N MET A 122 14.62 18.79 18.13
CA MET A 122 15.53 18.48 17.03
C MET A 122 16.70 19.49 16.96
N GLN A 123 16.44 20.80 17.05
CA GLN A 123 17.51 21.81 17.11
C GLN A 123 18.45 21.59 18.30
N GLN A 124 17.90 21.31 19.47
CA GLN A 124 18.68 21.04 20.67
C GLN A 124 19.55 19.78 20.49
N SER A 125 18.98 18.69 19.98
CA SER A 125 19.73 17.46 19.72
C SER A 125 20.80 17.65 18.64
N LEU A 126 20.54 18.44 17.59
CA LEU A 126 21.55 18.80 16.59
C LEU A 126 22.70 19.62 17.21
N ALA A 127 22.41 20.57 18.10
CA ALA A 127 23.42 21.35 18.80
C ALA A 127 24.28 20.46 19.72
N ASP A 128 23.65 19.58 20.50
CA ASP A 128 24.34 18.64 21.39
C ASP A 128 25.21 17.65 20.60
N ASN A 129 24.69 17.14 19.47
CA ASN A 129 25.45 16.26 18.58
C ASN A 129 26.62 16.98 17.90
N MET A 130 26.44 18.24 17.47
CA MET A 130 27.54 19.04 16.91
C MET A 130 28.63 19.31 17.95
N ALA A 131 28.26 19.64 19.19
CA ALA A 131 29.21 19.84 20.28
C ALA A 131 29.99 18.56 20.59
N ALA A 132 29.30 17.41 20.70
CA ALA A 132 29.93 16.11 20.90
C ALA A 132 30.84 15.70 19.73
N GLN A 133 30.42 15.99 18.50
CA GLN A 133 31.20 15.69 17.30
C GLN A 133 32.45 16.58 17.19
N GLN A 134 32.37 17.85 17.58
CA GLN A 134 33.51 18.77 17.63
C GLN A 134 34.54 18.36 18.69
N LEU A 135 34.09 17.91 19.88
CA LEU A 135 34.95 17.34 20.92
C LEU A 135 35.68 16.08 20.42
N LYS A 136 34.95 15.15 19.80
CA LYS A 136 35.52 13.91 19.26
C LYS A 136 36.50 14.16 18.11
N LEU A 137 36.23 15.16 17.26
CA LEU A 137 37.14 15.61 16.21
C LEU A 137 38.44 16.17 16.80
N SER A 138 38.35 17.02 17.82
CA SER A 138 39.53 17.57 18.52
C SER A 138 40.38 16.47 19.16
N GLU A 139 39.74 15.50 19.83
CA GLU A 139 40.42 14.37 20.44
C GLU A 139 41.11 13.49 19.38
N THR A 140 40.43 13.20 18.27
CA THR A 140 41.00 12.40 17.16
C THR A 140 42.15 13.13 16.48
N LEU A 141 42.05 14.45 16.29
CA LEU A 141 43.13 15.26 15.73
C LEU A 141 44.35 15.30 16.66
N GLY A 142 44.14 15.42 17.98
CA GLY A 142 45.20 15.33 18.97
C GLY A 142 45.91 13.97 18.97
N GLN A 143 45.14 12.87 18.97
CA GLN A 143 45.70 11.52 18.90
C GLN A 143 46.45 11.27 17.58
N ASN A 144 45.92 11.75 16.45
CA ASN A 144 46.60 11.62 15.16
C ASN A 144 47.87 12.47 15.09
N GLN A 145 47.91 13.64 15.71
CA GLN A 145 49.11 14.49 15.75
C GLN A 145 50.23 13.83 16.55
N VAL A 146 49.92 13.24 17.71
CA VAL A 146 50.88 12.48 18.52
C VAL A 146 51.39 11.27 17.74
N ARG A 147 50.50 10.50 17.11
CA ARG A 147 50.86 9.32 16.32
C ARG A 147 51.68 9.65 15.06
N LEU A 148 51.43 10.80 14.44
CA LEU A 148 52.25 11.34 13.35
C LEU A 148 53.66 11.72 13.81
N GLN A 149 53.79 12.34 14.99
CA GLN A 149 55.09 12.68 15.58
C GLN A 149 55.89 11.42 15.93
N GLU A 150 55.27 10.40 16.52
CA GLU A 150 55.90 9.11 16.81
C GLU A 150 56.40 8.41 15.54
N ASN A 151 55.55 8.35 14.50
CA ASN A 151 55.93 7.78 13.21
C ASN A 151 57.06 8.57 12.55
N MET A 152 57.06 9.90 12.65
CA MET A 152 58.10 10.75 12.08
C MET A 152 59.44 10.56 12.81
N ALA A 153 59.43 10.40 14.14
CA ALA A 153 60.61 10.10 14.93
C ALA A 153 61.19 8.71 14.59
N ASP A 154 60.34 7.68 14.45
CA ASP A 154 60.75 6.34 14.03
C ASP A 154 61.32 6.35 12.59
N LEU A 155 60.71 7.11 11.68
CA LEU A 155 61.21 7.28 10.31
C LEU A 155 62.58 7.95 10.29
N GLN A 156 62.79 9.00 11.09
CA GLN A 156 64.09 9.68 11.20
C GLN A 156 65.16 8.73 11.76
N MET A 157 64.82 7.92 12.76
CA MET A 157 65.74 6.96 13.36
C MET A 157 66.13 5.85 12.37
N LYS A 158 65.16 5.33 11.59
CA LYS A 158 65.40 4.37 10.51
C LYS A 158 66.21 4.97 9.37
N THR A 159 65.95 6.22 9.01
CA THR A 159 66.69 6.93 7.96
C THR A 159 68.15 7.18 8.38
N ALA A 160 68.39 7.55 9.64
CA ALA A 160 69.75 7.70 10.17
C ALA A 160 70.54 6.38 10.12
N ARG A 161 69.92 5.27 10.52
CA ARG A 161 70.54 3.92 10.41
C ARG A 161 70.84 3.53 8.97
N ASN A 162 69.91 3.78 8.05
CA ASN A 162 70.10 3.51 6.62
C ASN A 162 71.21 4.39 6.00
N LEU A 163 71.40 5.62 6.49
CA LEU A 163 72.45 6.52 6.02
C LEU A 163 73.84 6.04 6.45
N THR A 164 73.97 5.50 7.66
CA THR A 164 75.21 4.89 8.16
C THR A 164 75.56 3.62 7.35
N ASP A 165 74.55 2.77 7.07
CA ASP A 165 74.70 1.56 6.25
C ASP A 165 75.04 1.90 4.77
N LEU A 166 74.53 3.02 4.26
CA LEU A 166 74.88 3.58 2.94
C LEU A 166 76.31 4.12 2.88
N GLN A 167 76.82 4.77 3.94
CA GLN A 167 78.21 5.25 3.98
C GLN A 167 79.22 4.10 3.95
N GLU A 168 78.93 2.99 4.64
CA GLU A 168 79.76 1.78 4.63
C GLU A 168 79.78 1.11 3.25
N LYS A 169 78.61 1.05 2.58
CA LYS A 169 78.48 0.49 1.22
C LYS A 169 79.05 1.41 0.11
N MET A 170 79.07 2.73 0.33
CA MET A 170 79.65 3.70 -0.63
C MET A 170 81.18 3.60 -0.73
N ASN A 171 81.87 3.26 0.36
CA ASN A 171 83.33 3.17 0.38
C ASN A 171 83.86 2.01 -0.50
N VAL A 172 83.03 1.00 -0.76
CA VAL A 172 83.34 -0.16 -1.62
C VAL A 172 82.97 0.10 -3.10
N ALA A 173 82.02 0.99 -3.38
CA ALA A 173 81.49 1.22 -4.74
C ALA A 173 82.26 2.27 -5.58
N LEU A 174 83.13 3.08 -4.96
CA LEU A 174 83.82 4.20 -5.63
C LEU A 174 84.92 3.79 -6.64
N SER A 175 85.23 2.49 -6.80
CA SER A 175 86.17 2.03 -7.84
C SER A 175 85.53 1.76 -9.22
N GLY A 176 84.19 1.85 -9.37
CA GLY A 176 83.50 1.47 -10.62
C GLY A 176 82.77 2.58 -11.39
N SER A 177 82.67 3.81 -10.86
CA SER A 177 81.63 4.78 -11.26
C SER A 177 82.01 5.82 -12.33
N ALA A 178 83.04 5.57 -13.16
CA ALA A 178 83.35 6.47 -14.29
C ALA A 178 82.55 6.14 -15.57
N LYS A 179 81.99 4.92 -15.68
CA LYS A 179 81.40 4.43 -16.94
C LYS A 179 79.87 4.62 -17.04
N ASN A 180 79.16 4.76 -15.92
CA ASN A 180 77.69 4.88 -15.89
C ASN A 180 77.15 6.32 -16.01
N THR A 181 78.01 7.33 -15.89
CA THR A 181 77.63 8.75 -15.97
C THR A 181 77.28 9.17 -17.40
N ALA A 182 77.92 8.57 -18.42
CA ALA A 182 77.65 8.88 -19.82
C ALA A 182 76.27 8.36 -20.29
N THR A 183 75.81 7.23 -19.74
CA THR A 183 74.53 6.60 -20.12
C THR A 183 73.33 7.32 -19.49
N SER A 184 73.48 7.82 -18.27
CA SER A 184 72.44 8.54 -17.52
C SER A 184 72.09 9.91 -18.13
N LEU A 185 73.03 10.53 -18.84
CA LEU A 185 72.85 11.84 -19.49
C LEU A 185 71.99 11.76 -20.76
N SER A 186 72.06 10.65 -21.51
CA SER A 186 71.17 10.42 -22.66
C SER A 186 69.72 10.15 -22.23
N ALA A 187 69.51 9.46 -21.10
CA ALA A 187 68.17 9.19 -20.56
C ALA A 187 67.46 10.44 -19.98
N LEU A 188 68.22 11.48 -19.61
CA LEU A 188 67.65 12.77 -19.15
C LEU A 188 67.18 13.65 -20.30
N GLN A 189 67.86 13.59 -21.46
CA GLN A 189 67.48 14.34 -22.65
C GLN A 189 66.16 13.84 -23.26
N GLU A 190 65.87 12.54 -23.10
CA GLU A 190 64.60 11.92 -23.51
C GLU A 190 63.43 12.33 -22.59
N ARG A 191 63.68 12.52 -21.28
CA ARG A 191 62.66 12.94 -20.32
C ARG A 191 62.22 14.40 -20.47
N LEU A 192 63.06 15.28 -21.01
CA LEU A 192 62.71 16.68 -21.26
C LEU A 192 61.71 16.85 -22.41
N GLN A 193 61.73 15.98 -23.42
CA GLN A 193 60.71 15.99 -24.49
C GLN A 193 59.30 15.56 -24.00
N THR A 194 59.21 14.80 -22.91
CA THR A 194 57.94 14.44 -22.27
C THR A 194 57.28 15.59 -21.50
N ILE A 195 58.03 16.63 -21.15
CA ILE A 195 57.51 17.77 -20.39
C ILE A 195 56.78 18.77 -21.29
N ASP A 196 57.23 18.96 -22.54
CA ASP A 196 56.51 19.77 -23.54
C ASP A 196 55.13 19.17 -23.91
N LYS A 197 55.02 17.83 -23.90
CA LYS A 197 53.73 17.13 -24.07
C LYS A 197 52.76 17.31 -22.89
N ALA A 198 53.26 17.65 -21.70
CA ALA A 198 52.42 17.85 -20.52
C ALA A 198 51.72 19.22 -20.53
N GLN A 199 52.30 20.26 -21.17
CA GLN A 199 51.65 21.56 -21.34
C GLN A 199 50.50 21.53 -22.36
N GLU A 200 50.58 20.70 -23.40
CA GLU A 200 49.49 20.49 -24.36
C GLU A 200 48.22 19.88 -23.73
N ASN A 201 48.37 19.09 -22.65
CA ASN A 201 47.25 18.45 -21.96
C ASN A 201 46.46 19.39 -21.04
N ILE A 202 47.04 20.54 -20.63
CA ILE A 202 46.34 21.52 -19.78
C ILE A 202 45.39 22.38 -20.62
N THR A 203 45.72 22.67 -21.88
CA THR A 203 44.83 23.38 -22.81
C THR A 203 43.66 22.53 -23.30
N LYS A 204 43.75 21.20 -23.16
CA LYS A 204 42.68 20.24 -23.52
C LYS A 204 41.58 20.09 -22.45
N LEU A 205 41.79 20.54 -21.22
CA LEU A 205 40.80 20.38 -20.14
C LEU A 205 39.54 21.24 -20.35
N SER A 206 39.63 22.31 -21.15
CA SER A 206 38.45 23.08 -21.61
C SER A 206 37.65 22.37 -22.72
N GLY A 207 38.14 21.24 -23.23
CA GLY A 207 37.47 20.38 -24.21
C GLY A 207 36.55 19.33 -23.61
N ASP A 208 36.55 19.11 -22.29
CA ASP A 208 35.77 18.05 -21.64
C ASP A 208 34.26 18.34 -21.51
N VAL A 209 33.80 19.49 -22.01
CA VAL A 209 32.36 19.76 -22.24
C VAL A 209 31.93 19.29 -23.65
N LEU A 210 32.86 19.09 -24.59
CA LEU A 210 32.59 18.54 -25.93
C LEU A 210 32.53 17.00 -25.92
N THR A 211 33.18 16.32 -24.97
CA THR A 211 33.17 14.85 -24.87
C THR A 211 31.80 14.28 -24.53
N LEU A 212 30.92 15.03 -23.84
CA LEU A 212 29.52 14.66 -23.66
C LEU A 212 28.74 14.71 -24.98
N GLN A 213 28.97 15.69 -25.86
CA GLN A 213 28.36 15.69 -27.20
C GLN A 213 28.87 14.54 -28.07
N ASP A 214 30.18 14.21 -27.97
CA ASP A 214 30.76 13.11 -28.73
C ASP A 214 30.27 11.72 -28.24
N ILE A 215 30.09 11.51 -26.93
CA ILE A 215 29.46 10.30 -26.37
C ILE A 215 28.00 10.18 -26.82
N LEU A 216 27.31 11.31 -27.04
CA LEU A 216 25.94 11.34 -27.50
C LEU A 216 25.77 11.23 -29.02
N SER A 217 26.85 11.25 -29.80
CA SER A 217 26.80 11.18 -31.27
C SER A 217 26.50 9.77 -31.82
N ASN A 218 26.95 8.70 -31.13
CA ASN A 218 26.75 7.30 -31.55
C ASN A 218 25.57 6.64 -30.80
N LYS A 219 24.70 5.92 -31.53
CA LYS A 219 23.54 5.22 -30.98
C LYS A 219 23.89 4.22 -29.86
N GLN A 220 25.03 3.53 -29.98
CA GLN A 220 25.44 2.52 -29.01
C GLN A 220 25.96 3.15 -27.71
N THR A 221 26.72 4.24 -27.80
CA THR A 221 27.21 4.99 -26.64
C THR A 221 26.07 5.72 -25.94
N ARG A 222 25.06 6.21 -26.68
CA ARG A 222 23.80 6.72 -26.12
C ARG A 222 23.04 5.67 -25.29
N GLY A 223 22.93 4.45 -25.81
CA GLY A 223 22.31 3.34 -25.09
C GLY A 223 23.05 3.05 -23.77
N ALA A 224 24.37 2.92 -23.85
CA ALA A 224 25.22 2.71 -22.68
C ALA A 224 25.11 3.85 -21.66
N PHE A 225 25.03 5.11 -22.10
CA PHE A 225 24.83 6.25 -21.19
C PHE A 225 23.51 6.16 -20.42
N GLY A 226 22.43 5.80 -21.11
CA GLY A 226 21.12 5.57 -20.48
C GLY A 226 21.16 4.45 -19.44
N GLU A 227 21.81 3.33 -19.76
CA GLU A 227 21.98 2.19 -18.85
C GLU A 227 22.86 2.52 -17.63
N ILE A 228 23.95 3.26 -17.83
CA ILE A 228 24.83 3.71 -16.73
C ILE A 228 24.07 4.64 -15.78
N GLN A 229 23.32 5.60 -16.32
CA GLN A 229 22.55 6.55 -15.51
C GLN A 229 21.43 5.83 -14.74
N LEU A 230 20.73 4.89 -15.39
CA LEU A 230 19.72 4.06 -14.72
C LEU A 230 20.36 3.23 -13.60
N THR A 231 21.51 2.62 -13.85
CA THR A 231 22.24 1.81 -12.85
C THR A 231 22.65 2.65 -11.65
N ASP A 232 23.17 3.85 -11.86
CA ASP A 232 23.54 4.78 -10.79
C ASP A 232 22.33 5.17 -9.93
N ILE A 233 21.21 5.51 -10.56
CA ILE A 233 19.94 5.85 -9.90
C ILE A 233 19.41 4.67 -9.07
N VAL A 234 19.32 3.48 -9.68
CA VAL A 234 18.80 2.28 -9.03
C VAL A 234 19.69 1.86 -7.86
N SER A 235 21.01 1.87 -8.03
CA SER A 235 21.95 1.48 -6.97
C SER A 235 21.96 2.40 -5.76
N LYS A 236 21.65 3.69 -5.96
CA LYS A 236 21.48 4.67 -4.87
C LYS A 236 20.11 4.58 -4.21
N ALA A 237 19.07 4.29 -4.99
CA ALA A 237 17.69 4.28 -4.50
C ALA A 237 17.30 2.95 -3.82
N LEU A 238 17.80 1.82 -4.30
CA LEU A 238 17.37 0.49 -3.90
C LEU A 238 18.53 -0.38 -3.38
N PRO A 239 18.29 -1.23 -2.36
CA PRO A 239 19.24 -2.27 -1.94
C PRO A 239 19.59 -3.25 -3.07
N LYS A 240 20.83 -3.75 -3.10
CA LYS A 240 21.35 -4.62 -4.18
C LYS A 240 20.58 -5.93 -4.36
N ASP A 241 19.90 -6.41 -3.33
CA ASP A 241 19.06 -7.61 -3.33
C ASP A 241 17.67 -7.38 -3.92
N SER A 242 17.27 -6.12 -4.11
CA SER A 242 15.91 -5.75 -4.56
C SER A 242 15.80 -5.44 -6.05
N TYR A 243 16.87 -5.63 -6.83
CA TYR A 243 16.82 -5.48 -8.28
C TYR A 243 17.82 -6.41 -8.98
N THR A 244 17.64 -6.59 -10.28
CA THR A 244 18.54 -7.33 -11.16
C THR A 244 18.73 -6.54 -12.44
N LEU A 245 19.97 -6.15 -12.71
CA LEU A 245 20.33 -5.47 -13.95
C LEU A 245 20.44 -6.50 -15.09
N GLN A 246 20.08 -6.09 -16.30
CA GLN A 246 20.16 -6.92 -17.50
C GLN A 246 19.43 -8.27 -17.34
N ALA A 247 18.27 -8.26 -16.66
CA ALA A 247 17.48 -9.44 -16.38
C ALA A 247 16.87 -10.01 -17.67
N THR A 248 16.95 -11.33 -17.84
CA THR A 248 16.30 -12.03 -18.96
C THR A 248 15.00 -12.65 -18.48
N LEU A 249 13.89 -12.27 -19.11
CA LEU A 249 12.54 -12.78 -18.80
C LEU A 249 12.29 -14.14 -19.46
N SER A 250 11.20 -14.81 -19.08
CA SER A 250 10.82 -16.12 -19.62
C SER A 250 10.68 -16.16 -21.15
N ASN A 251 10.32 -15.04 -21.76
CA ASN A 251 10.19 -14.88 -23.22
C ASN A 251 11.52 -14.67 -23.95
N GLY A 252 12.66 -14.76 -23.24
CA GLY A 252 14.00 -14.58 -23.79
C GLY A 252 14.37 -13.12 -24.12
N LYS A 253 13.53 -12.15 -23.74
CA LYS A 253 13.85 -10.72 -23.85
C LYS A 253 14.64 -10.27 -22.62
N ARG A 254 15.60 -9.39 -22.85
CA ARG A 254 16.46 -8.84 -21.82
C ARG A 254 16.05 -7.40 -21.53
N ALA A 255 15.71 -7.12 -20.29
CA ALA A 255 15.38 -5.79 -19.79
C ALA A 255 16.58 -5.15 -19.11
N ASP A 256 16.68 -3.83 -19.11
CA ASP A 256 17.82 -3.11 -18.52
C ASP A 256 17.87 -3.26 -17.00
N CYS A 257 16.72 -3.21 -16.34
CA CYS A 257 16.59 -3.43 -14.91
C CYS A 257 15.25 -4.09 -14.57
N LEU A 258 15.26 -5.07 -13.67
CA LEU A 258 14.09 -5.68 -13.07
C LEU A 258 14.11 -5.40 -11.56
N ILE A 259 13.11 -4.70 -11.06
CA ILE A 259 12.97 -4.37 -9.64
C ILE A 259 12.06 -5.42 -9.00
N HIS A 260 12.57 -6.10 -7.99
CA HIS A 260 11.84 -7.11 -7.23
C HIS A 260 10.96 -6.44 -6.20
N LEU A 261 9.65 -6.60 -6.32
CA LEU A 261 8.67 -6.11 -5.35
C LEU A 261 7.77 -7.26 -4.89
N PRO A 262 7.21 -7.18 -3.67
CA PRO A 262 6.22 -8.14 -3.20
C PRO A 262 4.95 -8.10 -4.07
N ASN A 263 4.27 -9.24 -4.18
CA ASN A 263 3.01 -9.34 -4.91
C ASN A 263 1.82 -9.00 -3.99
N PRO A 264 0.87 -8.11 -4.38
CA PRO A 264 0.90 -7.18 -5.53
C PRO A 264 1.72 -5.88 -5.24
N PRO A 265 2.33 -5.24 -6.26
CA PRO A 265 2.13 -5.45 -7.71
C PRO A 265 3.07 -6.48 -8.37
N GLY A 266 4.07 -7.01 -7.67
CA GLY A 266 5.06 -7.92 -8.27
C GLY A 266 6.22 -7.20 -8.99
N PRO A 267 7.15 -7.94 -9.63
CA PRO A 267 8.37 -7.38 -10.19
C PRO A 267 8.12 -6.36 -11.31
N ILE A 268 8.75 -5.17 -11.24
CA ILE A 268 8.56 -4.10 -12.23
C ILE A 268 9.81 -3.98 -13.11
N VAL A 269 9.59 -3.96 -14.42
CA VAL A 269 10.66 -3.74 -15.40
C VAL A 269 10.90 -2.24 -15.64
N VAL A 270 12.17 -1.86 -15.74
CA VAL A 270 12.62 -0.53 -16.17
C VAL A 270 13.51 -0.69 -17.40
N ASP A 271 13.17 0.02 -18.48
CA ASP A 271 13.89 -0.01 -19.76
C ASP A 271 14.29 1.43 -20.15
N ALA A 272 15.57 1.63 -20.45
CA ALA A 272 16.13 2.92 -20.81
C ALA A 272 15.96 3.18 -22.32
N LYS A 273 15.38 4.33 -22.66
CA LYS A 273 15.20 4.77 -24.05
C LYS A 273 15.59 6.23 -24.20
N PHE A 274 16.40 6.51 -25.23
CA PHE A 274 16.86 7.86 -25.48
C PHE A 274 16.53 8.31 -26.92
N PRO A 275 15.34 8.90 -27.14
CA PRO A 275 14.91 9.36 -28.46
C PRO A 275 15.53 10.73 -28.80
N LEU A 276 16.85 10.84 -28.69
CA LEU A 276 17.59 12.11 -28.81
C LEU A 276 17.46 12.72 -30.21
N GLU A 277 17.52 11.91 -31.26
CA GLU A 277 17.50 12.36 -32.66
C GLU A 277 16.26 13.20 -32.99
N GLY A 278 15.08 12.73 -32.59
CA GLY A 278 13.82 13.46 -32.81
C GLY A 278 13.74 14.75 -31.99
N TYR A 279 14.33 14.76 -30.79
CA TYR A 279 14.37 15.94 -29.94
C TYR A 279 15.37 16.99 -30.44
N GLU A 280 16.55 16.57 -30.89
CA GLU A 280 17.55 17.46 -31.49
C GLU A 280 17.04 18.05 -32.81
N ALA A 281 16.41 17.25 -33.66
CA ALA A 281 15.76 17.73 -34.87
C ALA A 281 14.70 18.80 -34.55
N LEU A 282 13.90 18.58 -33.51
CA LEU A 282 12.88 19.53 -33.06
C LEU A 282 13.52 20.83 -32.55
N ARG A 283 14.57 20.73 -31.74
CA ARG A 283 15.27 21.88 -31.15
C ARG A 283 16.04 22.71 -32.18
N ASN A 284 16.57 22.07 -33.21
CA ASN A 284 17.36 22.73 -34.27
C ASN A 284 16.49 23.21 -35.44
N SER A 285 15.18 22.95 -35.41
CA SER A 285 14.25 23.40 -36.45
C SER A 285 14.12 24.92 -36.44
N THR A 286 14.26 25.54 -37.61
CA THR A 286 14.18 27.01 -37.76
C THR A 286 12.94 27.46 -38.52
N THR A 287 12.21 26.52 -39.12
CA THR A 287 10.98 26.77 -39.89
C THR A 287 9.83 25.91 -39.37
N ASP A 288 8.59 26.40 -39.48
CA ASP A 288 7.40 25.68 -39.01
C ASP A 288 7.25 24.30 -39.66
N ALA A 289 7.62 24.17 -40.95
CA ALA A 289 7.60 22.89 -41.65
C ALA A 289 8.58 21.87 -41.05
N GLN A 290 9.77 22.31 -40.64
CA GLN A 290 10.74 21.45 -39.96
C GLN A 290 10.27 21.05 -38.56
N VAL A 291 9.67 21.98 -37.82
CA VAL A 291 9.11 21.72 -36.48
C VAL A 291 8.05 20.62 -36.56
N VAL A 292 7.12 20.71 -37.52
CA VAL A 292 6.05 19.72 -37.70
C VAL A 292 6.61 18.33 -38.03
N GLU A 293 7.59 18.26 -38.93
CA GLU A 293 8.21 16.99 -39.31
C GLU A 293 9.03 16.38 -38.17
N ALA A 294 9.84 17.17 -37.48
CA ALA A 294 10.63 16.71 -36.34
C ALA A 294 9.73 16.24 -35.18
N ALA A 295 8.65 16.97 -34.90
CA ALA A 295 7.65 16.57 -33.91
C ALA A 295 7.00 15.23 -34.27
N ARG A 296 6.67 15.01 -35.55
CA ARG A 296 6.13 13.74 -36.03
C ARG A 296 7.12 12.59 -35.86
N GLN A 297 8.40 12.81 -36.13
CA GLN A 297 9.46 11.82 -35.98
C GLN A 297 9.67 11.43 -34.50
N LEU A 298 9.79 12.42 -33.60
CA LEU A 298 9.89 12.20 -32.17
C LEU A 298 8.70 11.38 -31.65
N LYS A 299 7.48 11.79 -32.04
CA LYS A 299 6.24 11.11 -31.67
C LYS A 299 6.21 9.64 -32.11
N THR A 300 6.61 9.39 -33.35
CA THR A 300 6.64 8.02 -33.90
C THR A 300 7.66 7.14 -33.17
N SER A 301 8.84 7.70 -32.85
CA SER A 301 9.90 6.99 -32.13
C SER A 301 9.47 6.61 -30.70
N VAL A 302 8.94 7.57 -29.94
CA VAL A 302 8.49 7.35 -28.56
C VAL A 302 7.33 6.36 -28.51
N ARG A 303 6.35 6.48 -29.41
CA ARG A 303 5.23 5.53 -29.50
C ARG A 303 5.71 4.10 -29.76
N LYS A 304 6.69 3.93 -30.66
CA LYS A 304 7.29 2.62 -30.92
C LYS A 304 7.94 2.06 -29.65
N HIS A 305 8.65 2.88 -28.89
CA HIS A 305 9.27 2.45 -27.63
C HIS A 305 8.23 2.05 -26.57
N ILE A 306 7.16 2.82 -26.40
CA ILE A 306 6.05 2.47 -25.50
C ILE A 306 5.46 1.11 -25.87
N LYS A 307 5.15 0.90 -27.15
CA LYS A 307 4.60 -0.35 -27.64
C LYS A 307 5.55 -1.53 -27.41
N ASP A 308 6.82 -1.36 -27.78
CA ASP A 308 7.86 -2.36 -27.61
C ASP A 308 8.04 -2.77 -26.15
N ILE A 309 8.00 -1.81 -25.21
CA ILE A 309 8.14 -2.07 -23.78
C ILE A 309 6.93 -2.83 -23.26
N SER A 310 5.73 -2.39 -23.62
CA SER A 310 4.47 -3.03 -23.22
C SER A 310 4.42 -4.49 -23.67
N GLU A 311 4.72 -4.77 -24.94
CA GLU A 311 4.64 -6.12 -25.51
C GLU A 311 5.76 -7.07 -25.05
N LYS A 312 6.95 -6.55 -24.75
CA LYS A 312 8.11 -7.39 -24.40
C LYS A 312 8.24 -7.66 -22.91
N TYR A 313 7.74 -6.77 -22.06
CA TYR A 313 8.08 -6.78 -20.64
C TYR A 313 6.89 -6.85 -19.69
N ILE A 314 5.65 -6.71 -20.18
CA ILE A 314 4.46 -6.88 -19.35
C ILE A 314 3.92 -8.29 -19.60
N LEU A 315 4.29 -9.21 -18.71
CA LEU A 315 3.97 -10.64 -18.78
C LEU A 315 3.11 -11.04 -17.59
N ASP A 316 1.90 -11.53 -17.88
CA ASP A 316 0.94 -11.95 -16.86
C ASP A 316 1.53 -13.09 -15.99
N GLY A 317 1.55 -12.86 -14.67
CA GLY A 317 2.05 -13.83 -13.69
C GLY A 317 3.57 -13.83 -13.48
N GLU A 318 4.34 -13.06 -14.26
CA GLU A 318 5.80 -12.93 -14.10
C GLU A 318 6.19 -11.50 -13.69
N THR A 319 5.65 -10.49 -14.36
CA THR A 319 5.91 -9.07 -14.08
C THR A 319 4.64 -8.38 -13.61
N ALA A 320 4.80 -7.20 -13.01
CA ALA A 320 3.68 -6.34 -12.66
C ALA A 320 2.86 -5.92 -13.89
N ASP A 321 1.64 -5.45 -13.63
CA ASP A 321 0.74 -4.82 -14.61
C ASP A 321 1.23 -3.45 -15.11
N GLY A 322 2.54 -3.23 -15.14
CA GLY A 322 3.12 -2.04 -15.74
C GLY A 322 4.65 -2.04 -15.73
N ALA A 323 5.22 -1.22 -16.61
CA ALA A 323 6.65 -1.04 -16.78
C ALA A 323 7.04 0.45 -16.78
N LEU A 324 8.29 0.74 -16.44
CA LEU A 324 8.85 2.10 -16.48
C LEU A 324 9.69 2.27 -17.75
N MET A 325 9.38 3.30 -18.54
CA MET A 325 10.25 3.78 -19.62
C MET A 325 11.12 4.91 -19.08
N PHE A 326 12.39 4.64 -18.88
CA PHE A 326 13.36 5.60 -18.37
C PHE A 326 13.95 6.45 -19.50
N LEU A 327 13.75 7.76 -19.42
CA LEU A 327 14.34 8.76 -20.32
C LEU A 327 15.52 9.43 -19.61
N PRO A 328 16.77 9.28 -20.09
CA PRO A 328 17.96 9.80 -19.39
C PRO A 328 18.16 11.33 -19.55
N SER A 329 17.09 12.07 -19.85
CA SER A 329 17.10 13.51 -20.04
C SER A 329 15.80 14.13 -19.54
N GLU A 330 15.93 15.03 -18.55
CA GLU A 330 14.81 15.83 -18.04
C GLU A 330 14.20 16.72 -19.13
N ALA A 331 15.03 17.21 -20.06
CA ALA A 331 14.55 18.08 -21.14
C ALA A 331 13.60 17.36 -22.09
N ILE A 332 13.92 16.11 -22.47
CA ILE A 332 13.02 15.29 -23.29
C ILE A 332 11.75 14.95 -22.54
N TYR A 333 11.84 14.61 -21.25
CA TYR A 333 10.68 14.33 -20.43
C TYR A 333 9.72 15.52 -20.34
N ALA A 334 10.26 16.73 -20.09
CA ALA A 334 9.49 17.96 -20.03
C ALA A 334 8.81 18.28 -21.38
N GLU A 335 9.54 18.12 -22.48
CA GLU A 335 9.03 18.33 -23.84
C GLU A 335 7.84 17.40 -24.14
N LEU A 336 7.94 16.11 -23.79
CA LEU A 336 6.86 15.14 -23.98
C LEU A 336 5.61 15.49 -23.17
N HIS A 337 5.77 15.96 -21.94
CA HIS A 337 4.63 16.32 -21.08
C HIS A 337 3.98 17.65 -21.49
N ALA A 338 4.76 18.61 -21.96
CA ALA A 338 4.26 19.91 -22.38
C ALA A 338 3.57 19.86 -23.75
N ASN A 339 4.20 19.22 -24.74
CA ASN A 339 3.80 19.35 -26.14
C ASN A 339 3.20 18.07 -26.74
N PHE A 340 3.35 16.91 -26.08
CA PHE A 340 2.85 15.61 -26.56
C PHE A 340 2.01 14.85 -25.50
N PRO A 341 0.97 15.47 -24.89
CA PRO A 341 0.18 14.85 -23.84
C PRO A 341 -0.64 13.63 -24.31
N ASP A 342 -0.84 13.47 -25.61
CA ASP A 342 -1.43 12.28 -26.20
C ASP A 342 -0.49 11.06 -26.13
N LEU A 343 0.82 11.21 -26.35
CA LEU A 343 1.79 10.14 -26.15
C LEU A 343 1.86 9.68 -24.70
N VAL A 344 1.79 10.63 -23.77
CA VAL A 344 1.77 10.33 -22.33
C VAL A 344 0.54 9.49 -22.00
N ARG A 345 -0.64 9.86 -22.51
CA ARG A 345 -1.88 9.08 -22.37
C ARG A 345 -1.81 7.70 -23.01
N GLU A 346 -1.21 7.59 -24.20
CA GLU A 346 -0.95 6.30 -24.85
C GLU A 346 -0.03 5.42 -24.01
N GLY A 347 1.00 6.00 -23.37
CA GLY A 347 1.85 5.32 -22.40
C GLY A 347 1.05 4.72 -21.24
N PHE A 348 0.22 5.55 -20.60
CA PHE A 348 -0.67 5.08 -19.52
C PHE A 348 -1.61 3.95 -19.98
N ALA A 349 -2.23 4.08 -21.15
CA ALA A 349 -3.11 3.06 -21.71
C ALA A 349 -2.36 1.74 -22.02
N ALA A 350 -1.10 1.83 -22.44
CA ALA A 350 -0.22 0.69 -22.66
C ALA A 350 0.43 0.15 -21.38
N ARG A 351 0.08 0.69 -20.19
CA ARG A 351 0.67 0.34 -18.89
C ARG A 351 2.18 0.62 -18.82
N VAL A 352 2.65 1.64 -19.55
CA VAL A 352 4.05 2.08 -19.57
C VAL A 352 4.15 3.52 -19.05
N TRP A 353 4.79 3.68 -17.89
CA TRP A 353 4.98 5.00 -17.28
C TRP A 353 6.32 5.59 -17.68
N ILE A 354 6.27 6.79 -18.28
CA ILE A 354 7.45 7.53 -18.67
C ILE A 354 8.05 8.19 -17.43
N VAL A 355 9.33 7.97 -17.16
CA VAL A 355 10.05 8.57 -16.03
C VAL A 355 11.38 9.18 -16.51
N SER A 356 11.74 10.30 -15.93
CA SER A 356 13.03 10.99 -16.02
C SER A 356 13.93 10.65 -14.82
N PRO A 357 15.18 11.12 -14.74
CA PRO A 357 16.06 10.87 -13.58
C PRO A 357 15.43 11.22 -12.23
N THR A 358 14.82 12.39 -12.11
CA THR A 358 14.22 12.87 -10.85
C THR A 358 12.97 12.09 -10.49
N THR A 359 12.08 11.85 -11.46
CA THR A 359 10.84 11.10 -11.24
C THR A 359 11.11 9.61 -11.01
N CYS A 360 12.08 9.02 -11.70
CA CYS A 360 12.57 7.67 -11.44
C CYS A 360 13.09 7.55 -10.00
N MET A 361 13.98 8.45 -9.57
CA MET A 361 14.45 8.49 -8.18
C MET A 361 13.31 8.57 -7.16
N ALA A 362 12.30 9.43 -7.40
CA ALA A 362 11.13 9.53 -6.54
C ALA A 362 10.33 8.21 -6.49
N THR A 363 10.04 7.63 -7.65
CA THR A 363 9.33 6.36 -7.78
C THR A 363 10.08 5.21 -7.08
N LEU A 364 11.40 5.11 -7.27
CA LEU A 364 12.23 4.11 -6.62
C LEU A 364 12.29 4.30 -5.10
N ASN A 365 12.33 5.53 -4.60
CA ASN A 365 12.26 5.81 -3.17
C ASN A 365 10.91 5.36 -2.57
N THR A 366 9.80 5.54 -3.28
CA THR A 366 8.49 5.01 -2.89
C THR A 366 8.49 3.48 -2.88
N MET A 367 9.07 2.85 -3.91
CA MET A 367 9.24 1.40 -3.96
C MET A 367 10.13 0.87 -2.81
N ARG A 368 11.18 1.59 -2.43
CA ARG A 368 12.03 1.26 -1.28
C ARG A 368 11.22 1.22 0.02
N ALA A 369 10.31 2.17 0.22
CA ALA A 369 9.45 2.21 1.40
C ALA A 369 8.56 0.95 1.48
N ILE A 370 7.95 0.56 0.35
CA ILE A 370 7.14 -0.67 0.23
C ILE A 370 7.99 -1.91 0.56
N LEU A 371 9.22 -1.98 0.06
CA LEU A 371 10.15 -3.08 0.35
C LEU A 371 10.57 -3.15 1.82
N LYS A 372 10.73 -2.00 2.48
CA LYS A 372 11.03 -1.95 3.90
C LYS A 372 9.84 -2.47 4.71
N ASP A 373 8.63 -2.05 4.38
CA ASP A 373 7.41 -2.48 5.06
C ASP A 373 7.16 -3.99 4.88
N ALA A 374 7.39 -4.52 3.68
CA ALA A 374 7.27 -5.95 3.40
C ALA A 374 8.28 -6.77 4.23
N ARG A 375 9.55 -6.36 4.25
CA ARG A 375 10.58 -7.02 5.08
C ARG A 375 10.27 -6.94 6.57
N MET A 376 9.77 -5.80 7.05
CA MET A 376 9.34 -5.67 8.45
C MET A 376 8.21 -6.63 8.82
N ARG A 377 7.24 -6.84 7.93
CA ARG A 377 6.14 -7.80 8.16
C ARG A 377 6.62 -9.24 8.22
N GLU A 378 7.55 -9.62 7.34
CA GLU A 378 8.15 -10.96 7.35
C GLU A 378 8.91 -11.22 8.66
N GLN A 379 9.75 -10.26 9.08
CA GLN A 379 10.49 -10.35 10.33
C GLN A 379 9.56 -10.38 11.56
N ALA A 380 8.45 -9.63 11.55
CA ALA A 380 7.46 -9.69 12.62
C ALA A 380 6.81 -11.09 12.74
N GLY A 381 6.64 -11.80 11.61
CA GLY A 381 6.21 -13.21 11.60
C GLY A 381 7.24 -14.14 12.25
N ALA A 382 8.52 -13.97 11.92
CA ALA A 382 9.61 -14.73 12.54
C ALA A 382 9.71 -14.46 14.05
N ILE A 383 9.64 -13.19 14.47
CA ILE A 383 9.62 -12.79 15.88
C ILE A 383 8.44 -13.41 16.62
N ARG A 384 7.23 -13.42 16.03
CA ARG A 384 6.06 -14.07 16.64
C ARG A 384 6.28 -15.56 16.87
N LYS A 385 6.94 -16.25 15.94
CA LYS A 385 7.28 -17.68 16.08
C LYS A 385 8.26 -17.90 17.24
N GLU A 386 9.33 -17.12 17.30
CA GLU A 386 10.29 -17.17 18.42
C GLU A 386 9.64 -16.85 19.76
N LEU A 387 8.79 -15.82 19.82
CA LEU A 387 8.06 -15.45 21.03
C LEU A 387 7.12 -16.56 21.51
N SER A 388 6.49 -17.28 20.58
CA SER A 388 5.65 -18.43 20.90
C SER A 388 6.46 -19.59 21.48
N MET A 389 7.66 -19.85 20.97
CA MET A 389 8.56 -20.89 21.53
C MET A 389 9.03 -20.48 22.93
N LEU A 390 9.43 -19.22 23.11
CA LEU A 390 9.80 -18.68 24.42
C LEU A 390 8.65 -18.79 25.44
N SER A 391 7.41 -18.50 25.03
CA SER A 391 6.24 -18.65 25.91
C SER A 391 6.04 -20.09 26.38
N GLN A 392 6.25 -21.08 25.51
CA GLN A 392 6.16 -22.49 25.90
C GLN A 392 7.26 -22.88 26.90
N ASP A 393 8.46 -22.34 26.72
CA ASP A 393 9.56 -22.59 27.66
C ASP A 393 9.30 -21.94 29.03
N VAL A 394 8.70 -20.74 29.07
CA VAL A 394 8.26 -20.10 30.32
C VAL A 394 7.17 -20.91 31.01
N GLU A 395 6.21 -21.46 30.27
CA GLU A 395 5.14 -22.32 30.82
C GLU A 395 5.70 -23.62 31.43
N ARG A 396 6.67 -24.25 30.74
CA ARG A 396 7.41 -25.40 31.27
C ARG A 396 8.16 -25.06 32.54
N LEU A 397 8.80 -23.89 32.59
CA LEU A 397 9.50 -23.43 33.78
C LEU A 397 8.52 -23.23 34.94
N GLY A 398 7.37 -22.59 34.70
CA GLY A 398 6.30 -22.44 35.69
C GLY A 398 5.82 -23.78 36.25
N THR A 399 5.63 -24.79 35.38
CA THR A 399 5.25 -26.15 35.80
C THR A 399 6.32 -26.78 36.70
N ARG A 400 7.60 -26.64 36.34
CA ARG A 400 8.73 -27.17 37.14
C ARG A 400 8.84 -26.48 38.50
N VAL A 401 8.66 -25.16 38.54
CA VAL A 401 8.65 -24.38 39.79
C VAL A 401 7.47 -24.80 40.66
N GLY A 402 6.28 -24.98 40.09
CA GLY A 402 5.12 -25.47 40.83
C GLY A 402 5.32 -26.86 41.43
N ASN A 403 5.98 -27.78 40.71
CA ASN A 403 6.35 -29.09 41.26
C ASN A 403 7.37 -28.96 42.39
N LEU A 404 8.36 -28.07 42.25
CA LEU A 404 9.37 -27.82 43.28
C LEU A 404 8.75 -27.24 44.56
N ASP A 405 7.84 -26.27 44.43
CA ASP A 405 7.08 -25.71 45.55
C ASP A 405 6.30 -26.79 46.31
N ARG A 406 5.63 -27.69 45.56
CA ARG A 406 4.93 -28.83 46.13
C ARG A 406 5.86 -29.78 46.91
N HIS A 407 7.07 -30.01 46.42
CA HIS A 407 8.08 -30.80 47.14
C HIS A 407 8.57 -30.10 48.41
N PHE A 408 8.81 -28.78 48.38
CA PHE A 408 9.17 -28.01 49.58
C PHE A 408 8.05 -28.02 50.62
N GLY A 409 6.80 -27.87 50.20
CA GLY A 409 5.64 -27.98 51.10
C GLY A 409 5.53 -29.36 51.74
N GLN A 410 5.85 -30.43 51.01
CA GLN A 410 5.90 -31.79 51.57
C GLN A 410 7.06 -31.94 52.56
N ALA A 411 8.27 -31.51 52.20
CA ALA A 411 9.42 -31.57 53.10
C ALA A 411 9.21 -30.77 54.39
N ALA A 412 8.54 -29.61 54.29
CA ALA A 412 8.19 -28.80 55.46
C ALA A 412 7.23 -29.55 56.42
N LYS A 413 6.23 -30.27 55.89
CA LYS A 413 5.36 -31.13 56.69
C LYS A 413 6.13 -32.28 57.34
N ASP A 414 7.00 -32.94 56.59
CA ASP A 414 7.79 -34.05 57.12
C ASP A 414 8.69 -33.58 58.29
N ILE A 415 9.29 -32.38 58.17
CA ILE A 415 10.06 -31.75 59.26
C ILE A 415 9.17 -31.47 60.49
N GLU A 416 7.94 -31.01 60.29
CA GLU A 416 6.99 -30.76 61.38
C GLU A 416 6.64 -32.05 62.14
N GLU A 417 6.38 -33.15 61.43
CA GLU A 417 6.11 -34.46 62.02
C GLU A 417 7.32 -35.01 62.81
N ILE A 418 8.54 -34.82 62.28
CA ILE A 418 9.79 -35.18 62.98
C ILE A 418 9.92 -34.39 64.28
N LYS A 419 9.61 -33.09 64.26
CA LYS A 419 9.67 -32.22 65.45
C LYS A 419 8.68 -32.68 66.52
N ILE A 420 7.42 -32.99 66.15
CA ILE A 420 6.40 -33.52 67.07
C ILE A 420 6.88 -34.82 67.72
N SER A 421 7.43 -35.73 66.92
CA SER A 421 7.95 -37.01 67.40
C SER A 421 9.13 -36.83 68.34
N SER A 422 10.05 -35.92 68.00
CA SER A 422 11.22 -35.55 68.82
C SER A 422 10.80 -34.95 70.17
N ASP A 423 9.81 -34.04 70.17
CA ASP A 423 9.26 -33.46 71.41
C ASP A 423 8.59 -34.52 72.28
N LYS A 424 7.85 -35.46 71.67
CA LYS A 424 7.20 -36.58 72.38
C LYS A 424 8.24 -37.53 72.98
N ALA A 425 9.30 -37.85 72.23
CA ALA A 425 10.41 -38.66 72.71
C ALA A 425 11.16 -37.95 73.85
N GLY A 426 11.47 -36.66 73.73
CA GLY A 426 12.09 -35.86 74.79
C GLY A 426 11.24 -35.80 76.06
N LYS A 427 9.91 -35.60 75.93
CA LYS A 427 8.98 -35.66 77.08
C LYS A 427 8.92 -37.05 77.74
N ARG A 428 9.14 -38.12 76.98
CA ARG A 428 9.18 -39.49 77.50
C ARG A 428 10.51 -39.79 78.19
N ALA A 429 11.63 -39.34 77.61
CA ALA A 429 12.96 -39.42 78.21
C ALA A 429 13.01 -38.67 79.55
N ARG A 430 12.51 -37.43 79.61
CA ARG A 430 12.41 -36.68 80.89
C ARG A 430 11.53 -37.36 81.94
N ARG A 431 10.50 -38.10 81.51
CA ARG A 431 9.68 -38.91 82.42
C ARG A 431 10.43 -40.12 82.96
N LEU A 432 11.29 -40.74 82.15
CA LEU A 432 12.16 -41.86 82.57
C LEU A 432 13.28 -41.40 83.49
N ASP A 433 13.91 -40.24 83.24
CA ASP A 433 14.88 -39.62 84.16
C ASP A 433 14.26 -39.33 85.54
N ASN A 434 12.97 -39.01 85.58
CA ASN A 434 12.24 -38.80 86.84
C ASN A 434 11.79 -40.12 87.51
N PHE A 435 12.00 -41.28 86.87
CA PHE A 435 11.52 -42.58 87.36
C PHE A 435 12.60 -43.46 88.01
N ASP A 436 13.83 -42.97 88.16
CA ASP A 436 14.86 -43.64 88.96
C ASP A 436 15.44 -42.63 89.94
N PHE A 437 15.06 -42.75 91.22
CA PHE A 437 15.86 -42.49 92.43
C PHE A 437 15.06 -42.51 93.75
N GLU A 438 13.79 -42.95 93.78
CA GLU A 438 13.05 -43.10 95.06
C GLU A 438 12.43 -44.48 95.36
N GLU A 439 12.36 -45.43 94.41
CA GLU A 439 11.61 -46.69 94.64
C GLU A 439 12.47 -47.95 94.90
N LEU A 440 13.80 -47.81 95.08
CA LEU A 440 14.70 -48.93 95.43
C LEU A 440 15.39 -48.79 96.80
N ALA A 441 14.98 -47.85 97.65
CA ALA A 441 15.61 -47.60 98.95
C ALA A 441 14.73 -47.81 100.19
N GLN A 442 13.48 -48.28 100.06
CA GLN A 442 12.61 -48.58 101.21
C GLN A 442 11.76 -49.83 101.00
N ASP A 443 12.35 -51.01 101.20
CA ASP A 443 11.68 -52.10 101.93
C ASP A 443 12.67 -53.23 102.23
N GLY A 444 13.21 -53.21 103.45
CA GLY A 444 14.23 -54.17 103.87
C GLY A 444 14.47 -54.26 105.38
N THR A 445 13.54 -53.81 106.23
CA THR A 445 13.51 -54.18 107.67
C THR A 445 12.08 -54.14 108.21
N GLY A 446 11.42 -55.31 108.32
CA GLY A 446 10.06 -55.32 108.84
C GLY A 446 9.29 -56.63 108.87
N ASN A 447 9.91 -57.80 109.13
CA ASN A 447 9.19 -58.89 109.79
C ASN A 447 10.16 -59.86 110.49
N VAL A 448 10.49 -59.53 111.74
CA VAL A 448 11.17 -60.44 112.68
C VAL A 448 10.09 -61.34 113.29
N VAL A 449 10.15 -62.64 113.01
CA VAL A 449 9.34 -63.64 113.72
C VAL A 449 10.11 -64.08 114.98
N ALA A 450 9.46 -63.96 116.14
CA ALA A 450 10.00 -64.28 117.45
C ALA A 450 10.11 -65.80 117.69
N LEU A 451 11.18 -66.22 118.37
CA LEU A 451 11.36 -67.57 118.94
C LEU A 451 10.56 -67.68 120.26
N PRO A 452 9.87 -68.80 120.54
CA PRO A 452 9.21 -69.00 121.83
C PRO A 452 10.24 -69.29 122.93
N ASP A 453 9.98 -68.70 124.10
CA ASP A 453 10.83 -68.70 125.29
C ASP A 453 10.94 -70.07 125.96
N LYS A 454 12.06 -70.26 126.67
CA LYS A 454 12.41 -71.50 127.40
C LYS A 454 11.46 -71.82 128.54
N SER A 455 11.22 -73.11 128.75
CA SER A 455 11.18 -73.75 130.07
C SER A 455 12.13 -74.94 130.08
#